data_AF-A0A822DGX4-F1
#
_entry.id   AF-A0A822DGX4-F1
#
_cell.length_a   1.000
_cell.length_b   1.000
_cell.length_c   1.000
_cell.angle_alpha   90.00
_cell.angle_beta   90.00
_cell.angle_gamma   90.00
#
_symmetry.space_group_name_H-M   'P 1'
#
loop_
_entity.id
_entity.type
_entity.pdbx_description
1 polymer ?
#
loop_
_entity_poly.entity_id
_entity_poly.type
_entity_poly.pdbx_seq_one_letter_code
_entity_poly.pdbx_strand_id
1 'polypeptide(L)'
;MSCTEESDDYWNYNDPSAWFEHFPAAAGTCQSPINIKSRYTVAKQYPPFVFSPDTEREIMLILTNNGHQVAATLPKDSGTQNQTDLSFTG
;
A
#
# COMPACT_ATOMS: atom_id res chain seq x y z
N MET A 1 24.65 5.64 27.02
CA MET A 1 24.01 6.17 25.80
C MET A 1 22.59 5.65 25.82
N SER A 2 21.61 6.51 26.10
CA SER A 2 20.20 6.14 26.17
C SER A 2 19.57 6.48 24.83
N CYS A 3 19.36 5.47 23.98
CA CYS A 3 18.58 5.61 22.76
C CYS A 3 17.14 5.26 23.09
N THR A 4 16.32 6.24 23.48
CA THR A 4 14.86 6.10 23.52
C THR A 4 14.25 7.45 23.23
N GLU A 5 14.34 7.87 21.97
CA GLU A 5 13.31 8.76 21.43
C GLU A 5 12.28 7.84 20.76
N GLU A 6 11.36 7.33 21.57
CA GLU A 6 10.11 6.78 21.05
C GLU A 6 9.39 7.98 20.42
N SER A 7 9.54 8.17 19.11
CA SER A 7 8.75 9.13 18.37
C SER A 7 7.28 8.74 18.50
N ASP A 8 6.37 9.71 18.69
CA ASP A 8 4.91 9.47 18.75
C ASP A 8 4.34 8.74 17.50
N ASP A 9 5.14 8.61 16.43
CA ASP A 9 4.83 7.90 15.19
C ASP A 9 5.35 6.44 15.14
N TYR A 10 5.89 5.91 16.24
CA TYR A 10 6.37 4.53 16.27
C TYR A 10 5.21 3.52 16.34
N TRP A 11 5.32 2.44 15.58
CA TRP A 11 4.37 1.32 15.61
C TRP A 11 5.06 -0.01 15.31
N ASN A 12 4.45 -1.11 15.72
CA ASN A 12 4.88 -2.47 15.39
C ASN A 12 3.69 -3.43 15.34
N TYR A 13 3.93 -4.67 14.90
CA TYR A 13 2.88 -5.68 14.74
C TYR A 13 2.57 -6.50 16.00
N ASN A 14 3.24 -6.26 17.14
CA ASN A 14 2.98 -7.01 18.37
C ASN A 14 1.62 -6.65 18.98
N ASP A 15 1.20 -5.40 18.82
CA ASP A 15 -0.13 -4.95 19.23
C ASP A 15 -0.77 -3.97 18.22
N PRO A 16 -1.31 -4.49 17.10
CA PRO A 16 -2.04 -3.67 16.14
C PRO A 16 -3.34 -3.10 16.70
N SER A 17 -3.87 -3.68 17.79
CA SER A 17 -5.11 -3.22 18.39
C SER A 17 -4.95 -1.87 19.08
N ALA A 18 -3.73 -1.50 19.49
CA ALA A 18 -3.41 -0.21 20.08
C ALA A 18 -3.04 0.88 19.06
N TRP A 19 -2.94 0.58 17.75
CA TRP A 19 -2.54 1.57 16.74
C TRP A 19 -3.43 2.80 16.72
N PHE A 20 -4.72 2.68 17.09
CA PHE A 20 -5.63 3.82 17.11
C PHE A 20 -5.24 4.91 18.13
N GLU A 21 -4.43 4.58 19.13
CA GLU A 21 -3.98 5.53 20.16
C GLU A 21 -3.10 6.63 19.55
N HIS A 22 -2.27 6.27 18.57
CA HIS A 22 -1.36 7.17 17.86
C HIS A 22 -1.82 7.50 16.44
N PHE A 23 -2.59 6.60 15.82
CA PHE A 23 -3.12 6.74 14.46
C PHE A 23 -4.65 6.62 14.48
N PRO A 24 -5.41 7.69 14.81
CA PRO A 24 -6.87 7.64 14.95
C PRO A 24 -7.61 7.07 13.73
N ALA A 25 -7.02 7.20 12.53
CA ALA A 25 -7.55 6.60 11.30
C ALA A 25 -7.66 5.06 11.37
N ALA A 26 -6.84 4.39 12.19
CA ALA A 26 -6.89 2.94 12.40
C ALA A 26 -8.16 2.47 13.13
N ALA A 27 -8.91 3.37 13.79
CA ALA A 27 -10.22 3.08 14.38
C ALA A 27 -11.40 3.37 13.41
N GLY A 28 -11.13 3.66 12.14
CA GLY A 28 -12.19 3.92 11.14
C GLY A 28 -13.08 2.70 10.89
N THR A 29 -14.26 2.92 10.29
CA THR A 29 -15.21 1.83 9.99
C THR A 29 -14.90 1.08 8.69
N CYS A 30 -14.00 1.61 7.86
CA CYS A 30 -13.64 1.07 6.55
C CYS A 30 -12.16 0.63 6.50
N GLN A 31 -11.70 -0.11 7.52
CA GLN A 31 -10.33 -0.63 7.58
C GLN A 31 -10.13 -1.87 6.72
N SER A 32 -8.87 -2.10 6.36
CA SER A 32 -8.37 -3.35 5.78
C SER A 32 -7.37 -4.01 6.73
N PRO A 33 -7.15 -5.34 6.66
CA PRO A 33 -7.79 -6.30 5.75
C PRO A 33 -9.22 -6.68 6.17
N ILE A 34 -9.97 -7.31 5.26
CA ILE A 34 -11.29 -7.89 5.54
C ILE A 34 -11.36 -9.35 5.08
N ASN A 35 -12.29 -10.11 5.67
CA ASN A 35 -12.62 -11.44 5.20
C ASN A 35 -13.56 -11.36 3.98
N ILE A 36 -13.05 -11.68 2.78
CA ILE A 36 -13.85 -11.72 1.56
C ILE A 36 -14.63 -13.04 1.51
N LYS A 37 -15.95 -12.95 1.70
CA LYS A 37 -16.87 -14.10 1.60
C LYS A 37 -17.50 -14.11 0.20
N SER A 38 -16.98 -14.95 -0.70
CA SER A 38 -17.39 -14.98 -2.12
C SER A 38 -18.91 -15.09 -2.35
N ARG A 39 -19.66 -15.78 -1.48
CA ARG A 39 -21.13 -15.88 -1.58
C ARG A 39 -21.88 -14.56 -1.33
N TYR A 40 -21.22 -13.56 -0.76
CA TYR A 40 -21.79 -12.25 -0.46
C TYR A 40 -21.19 -11.15 -1.35
N THR A 41 -20.37 -11.50 -2.34
CA THR A 41 -19.87 -10.51 -3.30
C THR A 41 -20.95 -10.16 -4.32
N VAL A 42 -20.92 -8.93 -4.81
CA VAL A 42 -21.79 -8.48 -5.89
C VAL A 42 -20.98 -8.52 -7.19
N ALA A 43 -21.37 -9.40 -8.11
CA ALA A 43 -20.78 -9.41 -9.44
C ALA A 43 -21.19 -8.13 -10.18
N LYS A 44 -20.19 -7.38 -10.64
CA LYS A 44 -20.40 -6.17 -11.44
C LYS A 44 -19.40 -6.16 -12.59
N GLN A 45 -19.87 -5.71 -13.75
CA GLN A 45 -19.03 -5.58 -14.93
C GLN A 45 -18.27 -4.25 -14.88
N TYR A 46 -16.96 -4.34 -15.08
CA TYR A 46 -16.05 -3.22 -15.21
C TYR A 46 -15.22 -3.40 -16.48
N PRO A 47 -14.62 -2.34 -17.04
CA PRO A 47 -13.58 -2.50 -18.05
C PRO A 47 -12.52 -3.50 -17.59
N PRO A 48 -12.00 -4.36 -18.49
CA PRO A 48 -10.92 -5.27 -18.14
C PRO A 48 -9.74 -4.51 -17.54
N PHE A 49 -9.19 -5.04 -16.45
CA PHE A 49 -7.91 -4.56 -15.94
C PHE A 49 -6.80 -5.10 -16.85
N VAL A 50 -6.09 -4.20 -17.54
CA VAL A 50 -5.06 -4.55 -18.52
C VAL A 50 -3.72 -4.02 -18.04
N PHE A 51 -2.73 -4.91 -17.95
CA PHE A 51 -1.34 -4.51 -17.76
C PHE A 51 -0.78 -3.97 -19.07
N SER A 52 0.02 -2.90 -19.00
CA SER A 52 0.68 -2.35 -20.20
C SER A 52 1.53 -3.43 -20.88
N PRO A 53 1.57 -3.51 -22.22
CA PRO A 53 2.47 -4.42 -22.93
C PRO A 53 3.96 -4.23 -22.55
N ASP A 54 4.31 -3.07 -22.00
CA ASP A 54 5.64 -2.73 -21.50
C ASP A 54 6.00 -3.37 -20.14
N THR A 55 5.18 -4.27 -19.59
CA THR A 55 5.49 -4.97 -18.33
C THR A 55 6.64 -5.98 -18.40
N GLU A 56 7.13 -6.33 -19.60
CA GLU A 56 8.26 -7.25 -19.80
C GLU A 56 9.63 -6.56 -19.78
N ARG A 57 9.69 -5.27 -19.40
CA ARG A 57 10.94 -4.54 -19.27
C ARG A 57 11.73 -5.04 -18.05
N GLU A 58 13.02 -5.31 -18.24
CA GLU A 58 13.94 -5.45 -17.11
C GLU A 58 14.01 -4.11 -16.36
N ILE A 59 13.42 -4.09 -15.17
CA ILE A 59 13.49 -2.95 -14.27
C ILE A 59 14.41 -3.29 -13.10
N MET A 60 15.28 -2.34 -12.75
CA MET A 60 16.09 -2.46 -11.55
C MET A 60 15.27 -1.97 -10.35
N LEU A 61 14.97 -2.88 -9.43
CA LEU A 61 14.26 -2.59 -8.19
C LEU A 61 15.26 -2.35 -7.06
N ILE A 62 14.96 -1.39 -6.20
CA ILE A 62 15.68 -1.24 -4.93
C ILE A 62 14.91 -2.02 -3.87
N LEU A 63 15.52 -3.08 -3.34
CA LEU A 63 14.95 -3.88 -2.26
C LEU A 63 15.42 -3.33 -0.91
N THR A 64 14.49 -3.04 -0.01
CA THR A 64 14.75 -2.54 1.33
C THR A 64 14.00 -3.38 2.36
N ASN A 65 14.70 -3.96 3.32
CA ASN A 65 14.09 -4.48 4.53
C ASN A 65 14.02 -3.34 5.57
N ASN A 66 12.80 -2.89 5.88
CA ASN A 66 12.59 -1.76 6.80
C ASN A 66 12.16 -2.20 8.21
N GLY A 67 12.29 -3.48 8.56
CA GLY A 67 11.85 -4.02 9.85
C GLY A 67 10.36 -4.35 9.94
N HIS A 68 9.53 -3.87 9.00
CA HIS A 68 8.09 -4.16 8.93
C HIS A 68 7.72 -5.01 7.71
N GLN A 69 8.48 -4.90 6.62
CA GLN A 69 8.31 -5.64 5.37
C GLN A 69 9.59 -5.58 4.52
N VAL A 70 9.65 -6.39 3.47
CA VAL A 70 10.61 -6.20 2.37
C VAL A 70 9.90 -5.42 1.28
N ALA A 71 10.33 -4.17 1.06
CA ALA A 71 9.76 -3.28 0.06
C ALA A 71 10.65 -3.25 -1.20
N ALA A 72 10.02 -3.38 -2.37
CA ALA A 72 10.65 -3.14 -3.66
C ALA A 72 10.20 -1.78 -4.19
N THR A 73 11.15 -0.87 -4.41
CA THR A 73 10.85 0.46 -4.98
C THR A 73 10.95 0.41 -6.49
N LEU A 74 9.86 0.76 -7.18
CA LEU A 74 9.85 0.96 -8.63
C LEU A 74 10.71 2.19 -8.99
N PRO A 75 11.50 2.12 -10.09
CA PRO A 75 12.21 3.30 -10.57
C PRO A 75 11.20 4.41 -10.92
N LYS A 76 11.58 5.68 -10.70
CA LYS A 76 10.76 6.81 -11.18
C LYS A 76 10.70 6.74 -12.70
N ASP A 77 9.51 6.77 -13.27
CA ASP A 77 9.35 6.88 -14.71
C ASP A 77 9.99 8.19 -15.19
N SER A 78 11.04 8.09 -16.00
CA SER A 78 11.67 9.23 -16.69
C SER A 78 10.87 9.70 -17.92
N GLY A 79 9.72 9.08 -18.19
CA GLY A 79 8.85 9.40 -19.32
C GLY A 79 7.90 10.53 -18.97
N THR A 80 7.74 11.49 -19.88
CA THR A 80 6.70 12.52 -19.84
C THR A 80 5.34 11.90 -19.47
N GLN A 81 4.93 12.07 -18.21
CA GLN A 81 3.55 11.80 -17.84
C GLN A 81 2.69 12.81 -18.59
N ASN A 82 2.07 12.39 -19.69
CA ASN A 82 0.86 13.05 -20.13
C ASN A 82 -0.14 12.85 -18.99
N GLN A 83 -0.61 13.96 -18.44
CA GLN A 83 -1.49 14.10 -17.27
C GLN A 83 -2.79 13.27 -17.30
N THR A 84 -3.01 12.47 -18.34
CA THR A 84 -4.14 11.56 -18.52
C THR A 84 -3.91 10.14 -18.00
N ASP A 85 -2.67 9.71 -17.79
CA ASP A 85 -2.39 8.41 -17.17
C ASP A 85 -2.22 8.58 -15.66
N LEU A 86 -3.03 7.85 -14.90
CA LEU A 86 -3.15 7.85 -13.44
C LEU A 86 -4.10 8.92 -12.86
N SER A 87 -5.39 8.77 -13.19
CA SER A 87 -6.44 9.08 -12.22
C SER A 87 -7.29 7.84 -11.97
N PHE A 88 -7.08 7.19 -10.82
CA PHE A 88 -8.13 6.37 -10.22
C PHE A 88 -9.09 7.35 -9.55
N THR A 89 -10.08 7.83 -10.30
CA THR A 89 -11.23 8.54 -9.72
C THR A 89 -12.25 7.49 -9.33
N GLY A 90 -12.21 7.10 -8.06
CA GLY A 90 -13.26 6.37 -7.36
C GLY A 90 -13.89 7.26 -6.30
#